data_AF-A0A7C2QDE7-F1
#
_entry.id   AF-A0A7C2QDE7-F1
#
_cell.length_a   1.000
_cell.length_b   1.000
_cell.length_c   1.000
_cell.angle_alpha   90.00
_cell.angle_beta   90.00
_cell.angle_gamma   90.00
#
_symmetry.space_group_name_H-M   'P 1'
#
loop_
_entity.id
_entity.type
_entity.pdbx_description
1 polymer ?
#
loop_
_entity_poly.entity_id
_entity_poly.type
_entity_poly.pdbx_seq_one_letter_code
_entity_poly.pdbx_strand_id
1 'polypeptide(L)'
;MLLWFPLWFDGAAAWKPEQWQGWRDLLARCPDLHLVGVVVTPSAYASSNRRDLQQLYRALQHPRIGFWMMVSDEWANDDTGVRNPLIQKQVILLDSRGIIRYRGILRRSMPSEAERQQLEAEYRKLG
;
A
#
# COMPACT_ATOMS: atom_id res chain seq x y z
N MET A 1 -18.49 2.33 -30.95
CA MET A 1 -19.28 2.78 -29.79
C MET A 1 -18.31 2.93 -28.63
N LEU A 2 -18.05 4.17 -28.23
CA LEU A 2 -17.13 4.56 -27.16
C LEU A 2 -17.68 4.14 -25.80
N LEU A 3 -16.89 3.39 -25.02
CA LEU A 3 -16.88 3.48 -23.56
C LEU A 3 -15.42 3.52 -23.09
N TRP A 4 -14.91 4.74 -23.04
CA TRP A 4 -13.81 5.12 -22.17
C TRP A 4 -14.11 4.70 -20.74
N PHE A 5 -13.16 4.03 -20.07
CA PHE A 5 -12.88 4.20 -18.62
C PHE A 5 -11.48 3.63 -18.30
N PRO A 6 -10.41 4.44 -18.38
CA PRO A 6 -9.10 4.10 -17.88
C PRO A 6 -8.95 4.70 -16.47
N LEU A 7 -9.54 4.10 -15.44
CA LEU A 7 -9.52 4.75 -14.11
C LEU A 7 -9.19 3.86 -12.93
N TRP A 8 -8.97 2.57 -13.15
CA TRP A 8 -8.77 1.68 -12.01
C TRP A 8 -7.30 1.28 -11.84
N PHE A 9 -6.54 1.32 -12.94
CA PHE A 9 -5.08 1.13 -13.01
C PHE A 9 -4.38 1.94 -14.11
N ASP A 10 -4.93 3.07 -14.58
CA ASP A 10 -4.14 4.09 -15.31
C ASP A 10 -3.30 4.91 -14.31
N GLY A 11 -2.55 4.14 -13.53
CA GLY A 11 -2.20 4.38 -12.15
C GLY A 11 -1.71 3.12 -11.41
N ALA A 12 -1.69 1.94 -12.05
CA ALA A 12 -0.64 0.94 -11.78
C ALA A 12 0.75 1.52 -12.09
N ALA A 13 0.79 2.55 -12.95
CA ALA A 13 1.88 3.50 -13.10
C ALA A 13 1.89 4.64 -12.06
N ALA A 14 1.01 4.67 -11.04
CA ALA A 14 0.87 5.83 -10.14
C ALA A 14 1.95 5.92 -9.07
N TRP A 15 2.89 4.98 -9.06
CA TRP A 15 4.04 5.07 -8.21
C TRP A 15 5.29 4.81 -9.03
N LYS A 16 5.76 5.85 -9.69
CA LYS A 16 7.11 5.86 -10.20
C LYS A 16 8.07 5.59 -9.01
N PRO A 17 9.23 4.95 -9.22
CA PRO A 17 10.18 4.65 -8.15
C PRO A 17 10.50 5.85 -7.23
N GLU A 18 10.45 7.07 -7.76
CA GLU A 18 10.70 8.31 -7.03
C GLU A 18 9.61 8.61 -5.98
N GLN A 19 8.39 8.14 -6.19
CA GLN A 19 7.27 8.28 -5.24
C GLN A 19 7.38 7.30 -4.06
N TRP A 20 8.31 6.34 -4.12
CA TRP A 20 8.64 5.45 -2.99
C TRP A 20 9.87 5.92 -2.21
N GLN A 21 10.53 7.00 -2.62
CA GLN A 21 11.76 7.44 -1.98
C GLN A 21 11.53 7.79 -0.51
N GLY A 22 10.45 8.48 -0.17
CA GLY A 22 10.13 8.82 1.22
C GLY A 22 9.91 7.58 2.11
N TRP A 23 9.35 6.51 1.56
CA TRP A 23 9.23 5.23 2.25
C TRP A 23 10.57 4.52 2.39
N ARG A 24 11.38 4.49 1.33
CA ARG A 24 12.72 3.90 1.36
C ARG A 24 13.62 4.59 2.38
N ASP A 25 13.59 5.91 2.45
CA ASP A 25 14.35 6.69 3.42
C ASP A 25 13.91 6.37 4.85
N LEU A 26 12.60 6.30 5.09
CA LEU A 26 12.06 5.90 6.39
C LEU A 26 12.49 4.48 6.77
N LEU A 27 12.38 3.53 5.85
CA LEU A 27 12.83 2.16 6.09
C LEU A 27 14.34 2.09 6.31
N ALA A 28 15.16 2.90 5.63
CA ALA A 28 16.60 2.97 5.87
C ALA A 28 16.93 3.45 7.29
N ARG A 29 16.13 4.37 7.84
CA ARG A 29 16.29 4.91 9.20
C ARG A 29 15.68 4.02 10.29
N CYS A 30 14.69 3.20 9.94
CA CYS A 30 13.99 2.29 10.83
C CYS A 30 14.15 0.84 10.33
N PRO A 31 15.24 0.14 10.71
CA PRO A 31 15.63 -1.15 10.11
C PRO A 31 14.60 -2.27 10.30
N ASP A 32 13.85 -2.24 11.39
CA ASP A 32 12.87 -3.27 11.74
C ASP A 32 11.49 -3.06 11.10
N LEU A 33 11.27 -1.90 10.46
CA LEU A 33 10.01 -1.63 9.81
C LEU A 33 9.91 -2.35 8.47
N HIS A 34 8.70 -2.81 8.18
CA HIS A 34 8.29 -3.40 6.93
C HIS A 34 7.08 -2.64 6.40
N LEU A 35 7.05 -2.39 5.10
CA LEU A 35 5.96 -1.70 4.44
C LEU A 35 5.16 -2.68 3.60
N VAL A 36 3.86 -2.75 3.84
CA VAL A 36 2.95 -3.65 3.12
C VAL A 36 1.85 -2.83 2.45
N GLY A 37 1.79 -2.91 1.12
CA GLY A 37 0.64 -2.44 0.35
C GLY A 37 -0.46 -3.50 0.35
N VAL A 38 -1.67 -3.15 0.77
CA VAL A 38 -2.84 -4.05 0.82
C VAL A 38 -3.86 -3.61 -0.22
N VAL A 39 -4.26 -4.53 -1.10
CA VAL A 39 -5.28 -4.31 -2.12
C VAL A 39 -6.44 -5.26 -1.90
N VAL A 40 -7.62 -4.71 -1.63
CA VAL A 40 -8.89 -5.44 -1.73
C VAL A 40 -9.44 -5.20 -3.13
N THR A 41 -9.75 -6.27 -3.86
CA THR A 41 -10.16 -6.21 -5.27
C THR A 41 -11.34 -7.14 -5.53
N PRO A 42 -12.27 -6.80 -6.44
CA PRO A 42 -13.27 -7.75 -6.88
C PRO A 42 -12.64 -8.81 -7.80
N SER A 43 -13.32 -9.95 -7.95
CA SER A 43 -12.91 -11.10 -8.74
C SER A 43 -12.64 -10.73 -10.21
N ALA A 44 -13.47 -9.86 -10.78
CA ALA A 44 -13.34 -9.34 -12.14
C ALA A 44 -11.97 -8.68 -12.43
N TYR A 45 -11.33 -8.10 -11.41
CA TYR A 45 -10.03 -7.42 -11.54
C TYR A 45 -8.87 -8.15 -10.84
N ALA A 46 -9.10 -9.34 -10.28
CA ALA A 46 -8.06 -10.06 -9.52
C ALA A 46 -6.82 -10.38 -10.36
N SER A 47 -7.01 -10.76 -11.62
CA SER A 47 -5.92 -11.11 -12.53
C SER A 47 -5.08 -9.91 -12.97
N SER A 48 -5.71 -8.77 -13.28
CA SER A 48 -5.00 -7.53 -13.61
C SER A 48 -4.22 -7.04 -12.40
N ASN A 49 -4.85 -7.01 -11.23
CA ASN A 49 -4.25 -6.43 -10.02
C ASN A 49 -3.08 -7.28 -9.53
N ARG A 50 -3.16 -8.61 -9.67
CA ARG A 50 -2.03 -9.49 -9.42
C ARG A 50 -0.84 -9.18 -10.31
N ARG A 51 -1.08 -8.97 -11.61
CA ARG A 51 -0.02 -8.63 -12.57
C ARG A 51 0.63 -7.29 -12.21
N ASP A 52 -0.18 -6.29 -11.89
CA ASP A 52 0.31 -4.95 -11.55
C ASP A 52 1.12 -4.95 -10.25
N LEU A 53 0.65 -5.66 -9.22
CA LEU A 53 1.40 -5.82 -7.97
C LEU A 53 2.72 -6.58 -8.18
N GLN A 54 2.75 -7.59 -9.04
CA GLN A 54 3.98 -8.29 -9.38
C GLN A 54 4.97 -7.39 -10.12
N GLN A 55 4.51 -6.56 -11.05
CA GLN A 55 5.36 -5.58 -11.74
C GLN A 55 5.93 -4.56 -10.75
N LEU A 56 5.09 -4.03 -9.86
CA LEU A 56 5.49 -3.08 -8.84
C LEU A 56 6.51 -3.68 -7.86
N TYR A 57 6.25 -4.89 -7.35
CA TYR A 57 7.19 -5.62 -6.50
C TYR A 57 8.57 -5.78 -7.16
N ARG A 58 8.58 -6.18 -8.43
CA ARG A 58 9.81 -6.31 -9.23
C ARG A 58 10.51 -4.98 -9.50
N ALA A 59 9.76 -3.88 -9.64
CA ALA A 59 10.33 -2.55 -9.86
C ALA A 59 10.96 -1.96 -8.58
N LEU A 60 10.36 -2.24 -7.42
CA LEU A 60 10.83 -1.67 -6.15
C LEU A 60 12.05 -2.38 -5.57
N GLN A 61 12.17 -3.70 -5.77
CA GLN A 61 13.33 -4.51 -5.35
C GLN A 61 13.82 -4.24 -3.92
N HIS A 62 12.90 -3.94 -2.99
CA HIS A 62 13.27 -3.63 -1.61
C HIS A 62 12.88 -4.81 -0.70
N PRO A 63 13.83 -5.36 0.09
CA PRO A 63 13.59 -6.60 0.85
C PRO A 63 12.50 -6.47 1.92
N ARG A 64 12.18 -5.23 2.33
CA ARG A 64 11.18 -4.93 3.38
C ARG A 64 9.92 -4.26 2.83
N ILE A 65 9.73 -4.24 1.51
CA ILE A 65 8.48 -3.79 0.88
C ILE A 65 7.77 -5.02 0.31
N GLY A 66 6.52 -5.23 0.74
CA GLY A 66 5.68 -6.33 0.30
C GLY A 66 4.30 -5.86 -0.13
N PHE A 67 3.56 -6.77 -0.76
CA PHE A 67 2.19 -6.54 -1.19
C PHE A 67 1.29 -7.71 -0.81
N TRP A 68 0.09 -7.39 -0.36
CA TRP A 68 -0.95 -8.37 -0.08
C TRP A 68 -2.21 -8.03 -0.86
N MET A 69 -2.80 -9.04 -1.50
CA MET A 69 -4.02 -8.90 -2.26
C MET A 69 -5.10 -9.82 -1.70
N MET A 70 -6.29 -9.28 -1.52
CA MET A 70 -7.49 -10.00 -1.11
C MET A 70 -8.55 -9.85 -2.20
N VAL A 71 -9.11 -10.97 -2.64
CA VAL A 71 -10.21 -10.99 -3.60
C VAL A 71 -11.52 -11.09 -2.84
N SER A 72 -12.35 -10.06 -2.90
CA SER A 72 -13.68 -10.03 -2.27
C SER A 72 -14.58 -9.06 -3.03
N ASP A 73 -15.60 -9.58 -3.69
CA ASP A 73 -16.60 -8.77 -4.41
C ASP A 73 -17.49 -7.97 -3.46
N GLU A 74 -17.68 -8.45 -2.24
CA GLU A 74 -18.44 -7.75 -1.19
C GLU A 74 -17.67 -6.56 -0.63
N TRP A 75 -16.39 -6.76 -0.28
CA TRP A 75 -15.57 -5.72 0.36
C TRP A 75 -14.93 -4.75 -0.62
N ALA A 76 -14.81 -5.12 -1.89
CA ALA A 76 -14.29 -4.22 -2.91
C ALA A 76 -15.35 -3.24 -3.46
N ASN A 77 -16.62 -3.43 -3.11
CA ASN A 77 -17.71 -2.54 -3.50
C ASN A 77 -18.31 -1.89 -2.25
N ASP A 78 -18.14 -0.58 -2.11
CA ASP A 78 -18.65 0.18 -0.96
C ASP A 78 -20.20 0.26 -0.94
N ASP A 79 -20.84 -0.12 -2.05
CA ASP A 79 -22.30 -0.08 -2.27
C ASP A 79 -23.06 -1.28 -1.64
N THR A 80 -22.35 -2.28 -1.12
CA THR A 80 -22.97 -3.48 -0.53
C THR A 80 -23.49 -3.26 0.89
N GLY A 81 -23.17 -2.12 1.50
CA GLY A 81 -23.50 -1.83 2.91
C GLY A 81 -22.70 -2.68 3.92
N VAL A 82 -21.80 -3.55 3.45
CA VAL A 82 -20.93 -4.37 4.29
C VAL A 82 -19.74 -3.51 4.76
N ARG A 83 -19.54 -3.44 6.08
CA ARG A 83 -18.40 -2.72 6.67
C ARG A 83 -17.10 -3.46 6.34
N ASN A 84 -16.35 -2.96 5.37
CA ASN A 84 -15.01 -3.46 5.06
C ASN A 84 -14.05 -3.12 6.22
N PRO A 85 -13.44 -4.11 6.90
CA PRO A 85 -12.49 -3.86 7.98
C PRO A 85 -11.14 -3.33 7.46
N LEU A 86 -10.90 -3.42 6.16
CA LEU A 86 -9.72 -2.90 5.46
C LEU A 86 -10.11 -1.66 4.66
N ILE A 87 -9.26 -0.64 4.67
CA ILE A 87 -9.46 0.48 3.74
C ILE A 87 -9.08 -0.03 2.35
N GLN A 88 -9.95 0.17 1.36
CA GLN A 88 -9.59 -0.17 -0.02
C GLN A 88 -8.29 0.53 -0.41
N LYS A 89 -7.29 -0.25 -0.85
CA LYS A 89 -5.95 0.24 -1.20
C LYS A 89 -5.30 0.91 0.03
N GLN A 90 -4.76 0.10 0.93
CA GLN A 90 -4.12 0.55 2.16
C GLN A 90 -2.60 0.37 2.10
N VAL A 91 -1.87 1.21 2.82
CA VAL A 91 -0.46 1.02 3.15
C VAL A 91 -0.33 0.84 4.66
N ILE A 92 0.46 -0.15 5.06
CA ILE A 92 0.66 -0.52 6.46
C ILE A 92 2.16 -0.56 6.75
N LEU A 93 2.59 0.09 7.84
CA LEU A 93 3.90 -0.18 8.43
C LEU A 93 3.74 -1.18 9.56
N LEU A 94 4.54 -2.24 9.49
CA LEU A 94 4.67 -3.29 10.49
C LEU A 94 6.04 -3.20 11.12
N ASP A 95 6.15 -3.46 12.42
CA ASP A 95 7.45 -3.72 13.05
C ASP A 95 7.87 -5.19 12.91
N SER A 96 9.04 -5.54 13.45
CA SER A 96 9.59 -6.90 13.43
C SER A 96 8.74 -7.95 14.16
N ARG A 97 7.78 -7.53 14.99
CA ARG A 97 6.82 -8.40 15.68
C ARG A 97 5.48 -8.50 14.94
N GLY A 98 5.37 -7.87 13.77
CA GLY A 98 4.14 -7.81 12.98
C GLY A 98 3.09 -6.84 13.55
N ILE A 99 3.47 -5.96 14.48
CA ILE A 99 2.54 -4.97 15.05
C ILE A 99 2.39 -3.82 14.07
N ILE A 100 1.15 -3.42 13.81
CA ILE A 100 0.84 -2.30 12.93
C ILE A 100 1.17 -0.98 13.63
N ARG A 101 2.12 -0.23 13.07
CA ARG A 101 2.55 1.09 13.56
C ARG A 101 1.93 2.24 12.77
N TYR A 102 1.57 2.00 11.52
CA TYR A 102 0.93 3.00 10.67
C TYR A 102 -0.08 2.36 9.73
N ARG A 103 -1.16 3.09 9.46
CA ARG A 103 -2.17 2.76 8.45
C ARG A 103 -2.46 4.02 7.65
N GLY A 104 -2.28 3.95 6.34
CA GLY A 104 -2.61 5.04 5.41
C GLY A 104 -3.35 4.53 4.19
N ILE A 105 -3.96 5.45 3.43
CA ILE A 105 -4.57 5.12 2.14
C ILE A 105 -3.47 5.12 1.08
N LEU A 106 -3.34 4.03 0.32
CA LEU A 106 -2.41 3.88 -0.81
C LEU A 106 -2.67 4.90 -1.95
N ARG A 107 -3.77 5.67 -1.91
CA ARG A 107 -4.01 6.79 -2.83
C ARG A 107 -3.31 8.10 -2.40
N ARG A 108 -2.86 8.20 -1.14
CA ARG A 108 -2.10 9.34 -0.59
C ARG A 108 -0.65 8.89 -0.41
N SER A 109 0.11 9.02 -1.49
CA SER A 109 1.26 8.14 -1.75
C SER A 109 2.59 8.49 -1.07
N MET A 110 2.68 9.47 -0.18
CA MET A 110 3.90 9.62 0.64
C MET A 110 3.50 10.08 2.02
N PRO A 111 4.14 9.54 3.09
CA PRO A 111 4.01 10.12 4.39
C PRO A 111 4.58 11.53 4.29
N SER A 112 3.83 12.52 4.76
CA SER A 112 4.33 13.87 4.93
C SER A 112 5.61 13.86 5.77
N GLU A 113 6.43 14.90 5.66
CA GLU A 113 7.62 15.03 6.51
C GLU A 113 7.25 14.97 8.00
N ALA A 114 6.12 15.58 8.39
CA ALA A 114 5.59 15.51 9.76
C ALA A 114 5.24 14.08 10.18
N GLU A 115 4.56 13.31 9.31
CA GLU A 115 4.25 11.90 9.59
C GLU A 115 5.53 11.05 9.69
N ARG A 116 6.53 11.28 8.85
CA ARG A 116 7.82 10.58 8.94
C ARG A 116 8.51 10.86 10.27
N GLN A 117 8.59 12.13 10.67
CA GLN A 117 9.19 12.51 11.95
C GLN A 117 8.43 11.91 13.14
N GLN A 118 7.10 11.88 13.09
CA GLN A 118 6.30 11.23 14.12
C GLN A 118 6.59 9.72 14.20
N LEU A 119 6.60 9.03 13.06
CA LEU A 119 6.88 7.60 12.99
C LEU A 119 8.29 7.26 13.48
N GLU A 120 9.30 8.04 13.08
CA GLU A 120 10.67 7.89 13.57
C GLU A 120 10.74 8.10 15.09
N ALA A 121 10.07 9.13 15.62
CA ALA A 121 10.07 9.45 17.05
C ALA A 121 9.34 8.39 17.89
N GLU A 122 8.22 7.85 17.40
CA GLU A 122 7.52 6.74 18.02
C GLU A 122 8.40 5.48 18.04
N TYR A 123 9.11 5.20 16.94
CA TYR A 123 9.95 4.01 16.86
C TYR A 123 11.21 4.10 17.73
N ARG A 124 11.83 5.29 17.84
CA ARG A 124 12.97 5.52 18.77
C ARG A 124 12.64 5.30 20.24
N LYS A 125 11.37 5.33 20.63
CA LYS A 125 10.94 5.05 22.02
C LYS A 125 10.82 3.55 22.31
N LEU A 126 10.84 2.70 21.28
CA LEU A 126 10.63 1.25 21.38
C LEU A 126 11.94 0.45 21.34
N GLY A 127 13.05 1.08 20.94
CA GLY A 127 14.42 0.54 21.00
C GLY A 127 15.19 1.13 22.17
#